data_AF-P59290-F1
#
_entry.id   AF-P59290-F1
#
_cell.length_a   1.000
_cell.length_b   1.000
_cell.length_c   1.000
_cell.angle_alpha   90.00
_cell.angle_beta   90.00
_cell.angle_gamma   90.00
#
_symmetry.space_group_name_H-M   'P 1'
#
loop_
_entity.id
_entity.type
_entity.pdbx_description
1 polymer ?
#
loop_
_entity_poly.entity_id
_entity_poly.type
_entity_poly.pdbx_seq_one_letter_code
_entity_poly.pdbx_strand_id
1 'polypeptide(L)' 'VGIPVSCKHSGQCIKPCKDAGMRFGKCMNRKCDCTPK' A
#
# COMPACT_ATOMS: atom_id res chain seq x y z
N VAL A 1 -7.54 0.11 -2.60
CA VAL A 1 -7.55 -1.36 -2.46
C VAL A 1 -6.69 -1.69 -1.25
N GLY A 2 -7.34 -1.99 -0.13
CA GLY A 2 -6.63 -2.36 1.09
C GLY A 2 -5.96 -3.72 0.92
N ILE A 3 -4.64 -3.77 1.06
CA ILE A 3 -3.90 -5.02 1.12
C ILE A 3 -3.64 -5.36 2.60
N PRO A 4 -3.57 -6.66 2.96
CA PRO A 4 -3.35 -7.10 4.34
C PRO A 4 -1.88 -6.91 4.79
N VAL A 5 -1.25 -5.81 4.39
CA VAL A 5 0.13 -5.46 4.76
C VAL A 5 0.09 -4.37 5.82
N SER A 6 0.74 -4.64 6.94
CA SER A 6 0.89 -3.68 8.01
C SER A 6 1.91 -2.60 7.65
N CYS A 7 1.62 -1.36 8.04
CA CYS A 7 2.49 -0.22 7.77
C CYS A 7 2.48 0.78 8.93
N LYS A 8 3.60 1.51 9.07
CA LYS A 8 3.77 2.65 9.98
C LYS A 8 3.87 3.96 9.21
N HIS A 9 4.39 3.93 7.99
CA HIS A 9 4.48 5.07 7.09
C HIS A 9 4.16 4.65 5.65
N SER A 10 3.64 5.59 4.85
CA SER A 10 3.20 5.32 3.47
C SER A 10 4.29 4.74 2.57
N GLY A 11 5.56 5.05 2.84
CA GLY A 11 6.70 4.48 2.11
C GLY A 11 6.77 2.95 2.15
N GLN A 12 6.30 2.30 3.23
CA GLN A 12 6.27 0.84 3.33
C GLN A 12 5.27 0.19 2.38
N CYS A 13 4.26 0.95 1.93
CA CYS A 13 3.21 0.47 1.04
C CYS A 13 3.61 0.57 -0.43
N ILE A 14 4.63 1.35 -0.78
CA ILE A 14 5.04 1.55 -2.18
C ILE A 14 5.46 0.23 -2.82
N LYS A 15 6.35 -0.54 -2.15
CA LYS A 15 6.85 -1.81 -2.69
C LYS A 15 5.75 -2.89 -2.77
N PRO A 16 4.97 -3.16 -1.72
CA PRO A 16 3.85 -4.10 -1.78
C PRO A 16 2.76 -3.72 -2.79
N CYS A 17 2.39 -2.45 -2.88
CA CYS A 17 1.41 -2.01 -3.87
C CYS A 17 1.95 -2.18 -5.30
N LYS A 18 3.23 -1.85 -5.53
CA LYS A 18 3.88 -2.05 -6.83
C LYS A 18 3.95 -3.53 -7.22
N ASP A 19 4.24 -4.40 -6.26
CA ASP A 19 4.25 -5.87 -6.44
C ASP A 19 2.85 -6.41 -6.78
N ALA A 20 1.81 -5.84 -6.15
CA ALA A 20 0.41 -6.11 -6.49
C ALA A 20 -0.07 -5.47 -7.82
N GLY A 21 0.82 -4.88 -8.62
CA GLY A 21 0.48 -4.23 -9.90
C GLY A 21 -0.16 -2.84 -9.79
N MET A 22 -0.14 -2.24 -8.60
CA MET A 22 -0.76 -0.94 -8.29
C MET A 22 0.26 0.21 -8.39
N ARG A 23 -0.21 1.46 -8.56
CA ARG A 23 0.67 2.61 -8.84
C ARG A 23 1.08 3.39 -7.59
N PHE A 24 0.16 3.53 -6.64
CA PHE A 24 0.38 4.29 -5.41
C PHE A 24 0.01 3.44 -4.21
N GLY A 25 0.80 3.54 -3.13
CA GLY A 25 0.50 2.93 -1.85
C GLY A 25 0.53 3.98 -0.75
N LYS A 26 -0.54 4.07 0.03
CA LYS A 26 -0.62 4.92 1.22
C LYS A 26 -0.87 4.06 2.45
N CYS A 27 -0.31 4.46 3.58
CA CYS A 27 -0.58 3.80 4.84
C CYS A 27 -1.78 4.45 5.52
N MET A 28 -2.82 3.68 5.79
CA MET A 28 -4.02 4.12 6.52
C MET A 28 -4.43 3.08 7.56
N ASN A 29 -4.71 3.52 8.80
CA ASN A 29 -5.08 2.64 9.91
C ASN A 29 -4.10 1.47 10.12
N ARG A 30 -2.80 1.74 9.96
CA ARG A 30 -1.71 0.75 10.00
C ARG A 30 -1.79 -0.35 8.95
N LYS A 31 -2.56 -0.14 7.88
CA LYS A 31 -2.66 -1.03 6.71
C LYS A 31 -2.37 -0.27 5.42
N CYS A 32 -1.81 -0.97 4.45
CA CYS A 32 -1.56 -0.39 3.15
C CYS A 32 -2.85 -0.34 2.32
N ASP A 33 -3.17 0.83 1.81
CA ASP A 33 -4.20 1.03 0.79
C ASP A 33 -3.52 1.43 -0.53
N CYS A 34 -3.75 0.61 -1.56
CA CYS A 34 -3.16 0.76 -2.87
C CYS A 34 -4.17 1.34 -3.88
N THR A 35 -3.73 2.25 -4.74
CA THR A 35 -4.56 2.75 -5.85
C THR A 35 -4.20 1.99 -7.14
N PRO A 36 -5.18 1.35 -7.79
CA PRO A 36 -4.97 0.72 -9.10
C PRO A 36 -4.53 1.74 -10.14
N LYS A 37 -3.89 1.24 -11.20
CA LYS A 37 -3.59 2.05 -12.40
C LYS A 37 -4.87 2.48 -13.10
#